data_AF-A0A8T4A734-F1
#
_entry.id   AF-A0A8T4A734-F1
#
_cell.length_a   1.000
_cell.length_b   1.000
_cell.length_c   1.000
_cell.angle_alpha   90.00
_cell.angle_beta   90.00
_cell.angle_gamma   90.00
#
_symmetry.space_group_name_H-M   'P 1'
#
loop_
_entity.id
_entity.type
_entity.pdbx_description
1 polymer ?
#
loop_
_entity_poly.entity_id
_entity_poly.type
_entity_poly.pdbx_seq_one_letter_code
_entity_poly.pdbx_strand_id
1 'polypeptide(L)'
;MSKNANLINLSHSIDNHMPDPQKVLLYDPHPGFMGAAIPLPEPMKKIARQLEGKVMSLEETIEMISPVATEAGGTLEIVEKYKFIGFRVKERSGREHYFRLIRYK
;
A
#
# COMPACT_ATOMS: atom_id res chain seq x y z
N MET A 1 59.37 -13.09 -8.08
CA MET A 1 58.66 -13.92 -9.08
C MET A 1 57.24 -14.12 -8.54
N SER A 2 56.22 -13.37 -8.99
CA SER A 2 55.20 -13.77 -10.00
C SER A 2 54.76 -15.24 -9.85
N LYS A 3 53.48 -15.64 -9.82
CA LYS A 3 52.19 -15.01 -10.18
C LYS A 3 51.06 -16.04 -9.87
N ASN A 4 49.80 -15.62 -10.00
CA ASN A 4 48.54 -16.40 -10.16
C ASN A 4 47.77 -16.68 -8.84
N ALA A 5 46.73 -15.92 -8.45
CA ALA A 5 45.48 -15.51 -9.09
C ALA A 5 44.45 -16.65 -9.31
N ASN A 6 43.37 -16.62 -8.52
CA ASN A 6 41.96 -16.92 -8.86
C ASN A 6 41.14 -16.86 -7.55
N LEU A 7 40.51 -15.74 -7.17
CA LEU A 7 39.23 -15.23 -7.66
C LEU A 7 38.18 -16.33 -7.87
N ILE A 8 37.27 -16.53 -6.90
CA ILE A 8 35.84 -16.62 -7.19
C ILE A 8 35.06 -15.96 -6.04
N ASN A 9 34.76 -14.69 -6.27
CA ASN A 9 33.77 -13.90 -5.57
C ASN A 9 32.40 -14.39 -6.03
N LEU A 10 31.70 -15.21 -5.23
CA LEU A 10 30.32 -15.65 -5.53
C LEU A 10 29.33 -14.53 -5.17
N SER A 11 29.41 -13.44 -5.92
CA SER A 11 28.29 -12.52 -6.13
C SER A 11 27.36 -13.18 -7.14
N HIS A 12 26.50 -14.09 -6.67
CA HIS A 12 25.36 -14.54 -7.46
C HIS A 12 24.26 -13.49 -7.34
N SER A 13 24.30 -12.58 -8.31
CA SER A 13 23.17 -12.04 -9.06
C SER A 13 21.79 -12.26 -8.42
N ILE A 14 21.33 -11.25 -7.70
CA ILE A 14 19.91 -10.90 -7.77
C ILE A 14 19.87 -9.50 -8.38
N ASP A 15 19.88 -9.46 -9.70
CA ASP A 15 19.34 -8.34 -10.47
C ASP A 15 17.83 -8.27 -10.18
N ASN A 16 17.47 -7.78 -8.99
CA ASN A 16 16.16 -7.22 -8.76
C ASN A 16 16.17 -5.85 -9.43
N HIS A 17 16.01 -5.85 -10.75
CA HIS A 17 15.51 -4.70 -11.49
C HIS A 17 14.03 -4.49 -11.11
N MET A 18 13.78 -4.29 -9.81
CA MET A 18 12.58 -3.64 -9.33
C MET A 18 12.69 -2.22 -9.89
N PRO A 19 11.76 -1.79 -10.77
CA PRO A 19 11.77 -0.42 -11.24
C PRO A 19 11.80 0.49 -10.01
N ASP A 20 12.74 1.43 -10.00
CA ASP A 20 12.92 2.45 -8.96
C ASP A 20 11.55 2.84 -8.40
N PRO A 21 11.25 2.58 -7.10
CA PRO A 21 9.88 2.51 -6.62
C PRO A 21 9.17 3.81 -6.94
N GLN A 22 8.27 3.76 -7.92
CA GLN A 22 7.65 4.94 -8.49
C GLN A 22 6.92 5.67 -7.36
N LYS A 23 7.46 6.82 -6.97
CA LYS A 23 6.85 7.64 -5.92
C LYS A 23 5.57 8.22 -6.47
N VAL A 24 4.49 8.05 -5.72
CA VAL A 24 3.15 8.47 -6.10
C VAL A 24 2.59 9.47 -5.11
N LEU A 25 1.76 10.39 -5.60
CA LEU A 25 1.05 11.34 -4.74
C LEU A 25 -0.25 10.71 -4.22
N LEU A 26 -0.40 10.65 -2.90
CA LEU A 26 -1.51 9.99 -2.23
C LEU A 26 -2.67 10.96 -1.93
N TYR A 27 -3.91 10.52 -2.15
CA TYR A 27 -5.14 11.30 -1.89
C TYR A 27 -6.18 10.47 -1.15
N ASP A 28 -6.90 11.09 -0.20
CA ASP A 28 -8.12 10.52 0.39
C ASP A 28 -9.30 10.69 -0.60
N PRO A 29 -9.83 9.61 -1.21
CA PRO A 29 -10.88 9.73 -2.20
C PRO A 29 -12.27 9.87 -1.57
N HIS A 30 -12.39 9.98 -0.23
CA HIS A 30 -13.68 10.11 0.45
C HIS A 30 -14.09 11.59 0.55
N PRO A 31 -15.13 12.05 -0.18
CA PRO A 31 -15.62 13.43 -0.11
C PRO A 31 -16.37 13.77 1.19
N GLY A 32 -16.24 12.97 2.25
CA GLY A 32 -17.07 13.02 3.45
C GLY A 32 -18.25 12.02 3.43
N PHE A 33 -19.27 12.27 4.27
CA PHE A 33 -20.35 11.34 4.66
C PHE A 33 -21.42 11.09 3.59
N MET A 34 -21.06 10.91 2.31
CA MET A 34 -22.05 10.57 1.28
C MET A 34 -21.55 9.47 0.34
N GLY A 35 -22.16 8.29 0.45
CA GLY A 35 -22.07 7.22 -0.56
C GLY A 35 -21.82 5.81 -0.03
N ALA A 36 -21.30 5.64 1.19
CA ALA A 36 -21.03 4.32 1.76
C ALA A 36 -22.16 3.89 2.72
N ALA A 37 -22.57 2.61 2.63
CA ALA A 37 -23.61 2.04 3.49
C ALA A 37 -23.20 1.99 4.99
N ILE A 38 -21.88 2.02 5.26
CA ILE A 38 -21.29 2.17 6.59
C ILE A 38 -20.13 3.16 6.50
N PRO A 39 -19.76 3.84 7.60
CA PRO A 39 -18.58 4.69 7.63
C PRO A 39 -17.30 3.87 7.47
N LEU A 40 -16.27 4.47 6.87
CA LEU A 40 -14.91 3.95 6.92
C LEU A 40 -14.46 3.88 8.40
N PRO A 41 -13.85 2.78 8.87
CA PRO A 41 -13.33 2.71 10.24
C PRO A 41 -12.39 3.88 10.57
N GLU A 42 -12.55 4.46 11.76
CA GLU A 42 -11.79 5.66 12.16
C GLU A 42 -10.25 5.48 12.10
N PRO A 43 -9.64 4.33 12.44
CA PRO A 43 -8.21 4.11 12.22
C PRO A 43 -7.80 4.26 10.75
N MET A 44 -8.60 3.72 9.83
CA MET A 44 -8.36 3.79 8.38
C MET A 44 -8.50 5.21 7.85
N LYS A 45 -9.47 5.97 8.36
CA LYS A 45 -9.65 7.38 8.03
C LYS A 45 -8.49 8.24 8.53
N LYS A 46 -7.97 7.95 9.72
CA LYS A 46 -6.82 8.66 10.29
C LYS A 46 -5.55 8.43 9.47
N ILE A 47 -5.26 7.18 9.10
CA ILE A 47 -4.06 6.88 8.29
C ILE A 47 -4.19 7.47 6.88
N ALA A 48 -5.39 7.45 6.27
CA ALA A 48 -5.61 8.07 4.96
C ALA A 48 -5.29 9.57 4.98
N ARG A 49 -5.79 10.30 5.98
CA ARG A 49 -5.48 11.73 6.19
C ARG A 49 -4.00 12.00 6.48
N GLN A 50 -3.32 11.11 7.19
CA GLN A 50 -1.89 11.25 7.48
C GLN A 50 -1.01 11.05 6.25
N LEU A 51 -1.52 10.33 5.25
CA LEU A 51 -0.83 10.02 4.01
C LEU A 51 -1.20 10.99 2.89
N GLU A 52 -2.31 11.72 3.02
CA GLU A 52 -2.75 12.74 2.06
C GLU A 52 -1.63 13.75 1.76
N GLY A 53 -1.34 13.94 0.47
CA GLY A 53 -0.33 14.89 0.00
C GLY A 53 1.12 14.39 0.11
N LYS A 54 1.37 13.21 0.70
CA LYS A 54 2.71 12.63 0.74
C LYS A 54 3.09 12.00 -0.60
N VAL A 55 4.39 12.04 -0.88
CA VAL A 55 5.02 11.43 -2.05
C VAL A 55 5.91 10.30 -1.54
N MET A 56 5.48 9.06 -1.78
CA MET A 56 6.19 7.85 -1.33
C MET A 56 5.86 6.67 -2.24
N SER A 57 6.56 5.55 -2.09
CA SER A 57 6.31 4.36 -2.90
C SER A 57 5.01 3.67 -2.48
N LEU A 58 4.45 2.85 -3.38
CA LEU A 58 3.32 1.99 -3.04
C LEU A 58 3.68 0.96 -1.96
N GLU A 59 4.91 0.45 -1.97
CA GLU A 59 5.40 -0.51 -0.97
C GLU A 59 5.40 0.13 0.43
N GLU A 60 6.05 1.29 0.58
CA GLU A 60 6.07 2.03 1.85
C GLU A 60 4.66 2.40 2.30
N THR A 61 3.78 2.76 1.36
CA THR A 61 2.38 3.06 1.65
C THR A 61 1.65 1.84 2.20
N ILE A 62 1.83 0.66 1.60
CA ILE A 62 1.20 -0.59 2.04
C ILE A 62 1.76 -1.05 3.39
N GLU A 63 3.07 -0.95 3.61
CA GLU A 63 3.69 -1.27 4.89
C GLU A 63 3.12 -0.42 6.04
N MET A 64 2.87 0.87 5.79
CA MET A 64 2.26 1.76 6.79
C MET A 64 0.79 1.45 7.06
N ILE A 65 0.00 1.09 6.04
CA ILE A 65 -1.45 0.90 6.16
C ILE A 65 -1.80 -0.51 6.63
N SER A 66 -1.03 -1.53 6.25
CA SER A 66 -1.34 -2.95 6.48
C SER A 66 -1.61 -3.32 7.95
N PRO A 67 -0.82 -2.85 8.93
CA PRO A 67 -1.10 -3.10 10.35
C PRO A 67 -2.44 -2.47 10.80
N VAL A 68 -2.74 -1.25 10.32
CA VAL A 68 -3.97 -0.53 10.64
C VAL A 68 -5.18 -1.22 10.02
N ALA A 69 -5.06 -1.72 8.80
CA ALA A 69 -6.10 -2.50 8.13
C ALA A 69 -6.42 -3.78 8.89
N THR A 70 -5.38 -4.47 9.37
CA THR A 70 -5.51 -5.68 10.19
C THR A 70 -6.21 -5.39 11.52
N GLU A 71 -5.81 -4.32 12.22
CA GLU A 71 -6.46 -3.87 13.46
C GLU A 71 -7.94 -3.51 13.23
N ALA A 72 -8.25 -2.90 12.09
CA ALA A 72 -9.61 -2.58 11.68
C ALA A 72 -10.41 -3.80 11.18
N GLY A 73 -9.84 -5.02 11.22
CA GLY A 73 -10.50 -6.26 10.84
C GLY A 73 -10.67 -6.45 9.33
N GLY A 74 -9.82 -5.80 8.53
CA GLY A 74 -9.89 -5.83 7.07
C GLY A 74 -8.56 -6.13 6.38
N THR A 75 -8.61 -6.09 5.06
CA THR A 75 -7.46 -6.35 4.16
C THR A 75 -7.32 -5.25 3.13
N LEU A 76 -6.12 -5.14 2.57
CA LEU A 76 -5.82 -4.20 1.49
C LEU A 76 -5.81 -4.90 0.14
N GLU A 77 -6.18 -4.15 -0.89
CA GLU A 77 -6.13 -4.60 -2.28
C GLU A 77 -5.61 -3.46 -3.16
N ILE A 78 -4.56 -3.70 -3.93
CA ILE A 78 -4.10 -2.73 -4.92
C ILE A 78 -4.92 -2.91 -6.20
N VAL A 79 -5.57 -1.83 -6.66
CA VAL A 79 -6.34 -1.84 -7.90
C VAL A 79 -5.63 -0.97 -8.93
N GLU A 80 -4.62 -1.56 -9.57
CA GLU A 80 -3.70 -0.89 -10.51
C GLU A 80 -4.43 -0.14 -11.64
N LYS A 81 -5.45 -0.79 -12.22
CA LYS A 81 -6.26 -0.22 -13.32
C LYS A 81 -6.83 1.16 -13.00
N TYR A 82 -7.14 1.42 -11.72
CA TYR A 82 -7.75 2.67 -11.28
C TYR A 82 -6.84 3.50 -10.36
N LYS A 83 -5.59 3.05 -10.17
CA LYS A 83 -4.58 3.67 -9.33
C LYS A 83 -5.08 4.00 -7.92
N PHE A 84 -5.61 2.99 -7.21
CA PHE A 84 -5.95 3.17 -5.80
C PHE A 84 -5.70 1.91 -4.98
N ILE A 85 -5.47 2.09 -3.68
CA ILE A 85 -5.44 1.05 -2.66
C ILE A 85 -6.84 0.97 -2.06
N GLY A 86 -7.48 -0.18 -2.15
CA GLY A 86 -8.76 -0.50 -1.55
C GLY A 86 -8.61 -1.11 -0.16
N PHE A 87 -9.62 -0.89 0.69
CA PHE A 87 -9.77 -1.54 1.98
C PHE A 87 -11.06 -2.37 1.98
N ARG A 88 -10.93 -3.66 2.26
CA ARG A 88 -12.03 -4.62 2.41
C ARG A 88 -12.22 -4.94 3.88
N VAL A 89 -13.44 -4.88 4.39
CA VAL A 89 -13.76 -5.30 5.76
C VAL A 89 -15.04 -6.13 5.76
N LYS A 90 -15.06 -7.18 6.59
CA LYS A 90 -16.21 -8.05 6.75
C LYS A 90 -16.84 -7.83 8.11
N GLU A 91 -18.13 -7.49 8.11
CA GLU A 91 -18.91 -7.41 9.33
C GLU A 91 -19.14 -8.81 9.93
N ARG A 92 -19.48 -8.84 11.23
CA ARG A 92 -19.95 -10.07 11.89
C ARG A 92 -21.19 -10.68 11.22
N SER A 93 -22.00 -9.85 10.54
CA SER A 93 -23.14 -10.27 9.75
C SER A 93 -22.75 -11.09 8.50
N GLY A 94 -21.46 -11.11 8.15
CA GLY A 94 -20.95 -11.69 6.91
C GLY A 94 -21.00 -10.73 5.72
N ARG A 95 -21.58 -9.53 5.88
CA ARG A 95 -21.57 -8.49 4.85
C ARG A 95 -20.16 -7.95 4.65
N GLU A 96 -19.74 -7.84 3.39
CA GLU A 96 -18.44 -7.28 3.01
C GLU A 96 -18.62 -5.85 2.50
N HIS A 97 -17.69 -4.99 2.91
CA HIS A 97 -17.64 -3.59 2.53
C HIS A 97 -16.31 -3.28 1.87
N TYR A 98 -16.39 -2.45 0.83
CA TYR A 98 -15.24 -2.04 0.05
C TYR A 98 -15.12 -0.52 0.04
N PHE A 99 -13.93 -0.03 0.37
CA PHE A 99 -13.60 1.37 0.37
C PHE A 99 -12.42 1.61 -0.56
N ARG A 100 -12.46 2.71 -1.32
CA ARG A 100 -11.27 3.23 -1.98
C ARG A 100 -10.52 4.00 -0.91
N LEU A 101 -9.39 3.51 -0.42
CA LEU A 101 -8.71 4.10 0.73
C LEU A 101 -7.77 5.22 0.34
N ILE A 102 -6.86 4.95 -0.60
CA ILE A 102 -5.86 5.91 -1.07
C ILE A 102 -5.85 5.87 -2.59
N ARG A 103 -6.05 7.02 -3.24
CA ARG A 103 -5.76 7.16 -4.68
C ARG A 103 -4.31 7.59 -4.85
N TYR A 104 -3.64 7.04 -5.85
CA TYR A 104 -2.27 7.39 -6.20
C TYR A 104 -2.18 7.87 -7.65
N LYS A 105 -1.18 8.71 -7.97
CA LYS A 105 -0.95 9.23 -9.32
C LYS A 105 0.50 9.10 -9.71
#